data_AF-A0AA39HSD9-F1
#
_entry.id   AF-A0AA39HSD9-F1
#
_cell.length_a   1.000
_cell.length_b   1.000
_cell.length_c   1.000
_cell.angle_alpha   90.00
_cell.angle_beta   90.00
_cell.angle_gamma   90.00
#
_symmetry.space_group_name_H-M   'P 1'
#
loop_
_entity.id
_entity.type
_entity.pdbx_description
1 polymer ?
#
loop_
_entity_poly.entity_id
_entity_poly.type
_entity_poly.pdbx_seq_one_letter_code
_entity_poly.pdbx_strand_id
1 'polypeptide(L)'
;MFYYVGSSTFLASDDLQKFLLVEILSSGVSCLSGCLLILLAVFKTPEFLKVHRVSLLNLTIGSTLFSFLLIFLAPSVGKYEDVFCIEILGMIRAPYVMASVTTAMFIMNAFNLTLSFFFRYIQIAHDHLSDLLKSKQFISLLFLLDLVFLAVSFVIVHVLKAELPQSLPPDFDRPLQELRSRDNSVICIAFSSSPQKAAGIAFCVWFFLCTFGMIFFAIMTLLKLCSQKMFVSKRTFELQKMMATVVFINSAIPFFLGWIPLCVLIAAFQFFPNLLTLILNLEMLLQNTMFFSLNLISISYLRPYREAIVRFTKRCCRSVLRRDSEVTPSQDRTNSY
;
A
#
# COMPACT_ATOMS: atom_id res chain seq x y z
N MET A 1 30.12 -12.83 -25.06
CA MET A 1 29.04 -12.71 -26.05
C MET A 1 27.70 -13.12 -25.41
N PHE A 2 27.31 -12.38 -24.35
CA PHE A 2 26.03 -12.48 -23.63
C PHE A 2 25.47 -11.06 -23.43
N TYR A 3 25.59 -10.23 -24.46
CA TYR A 3 24.94 -8.92 -24.54
C TYR A 3 23.71 -9.11 -25.43
N TYR A 4 22.58 -8.51 -25.06
CA TYR A 4 21.23 -8.61 -25.68
C TYR A 4 20.25 -9.65 -25.13
N VAL A 5 20.01 -9.66 -23.81
CA VAL A 5 18.75 -10.22 -23.26
C VAL A 5 18.06 -9.25 -22.26
N GLY A 6 18.55 -8.01 -22.13
CA GLY A 6 18.24 -7.18 -20.95
C GLY A 6 17.09 -6.15 -21.04
N SER A 7 16.61 -5.78 -22.24
CA SER A 7 15.60 -4.70 -22.36
C SER A 7 14.46 -4.97 -23.34
N SER A 8 14.45 -6.12 -24.02
CA SER A 8 13.44 -6.48 -25.04
C SER A 8 12.41 -7.50 -24.57
N THR A 9 12.59 -8.14 -23.40
CA THR A 9 11.66 -9.16 -22.91
C THR A 9 10.32 -8.59 -22.41
N PHE A 10 10.19 -7.27 -22.32
CA PHE A 10 8.94 -6.58 -21.98
C PHE A 10 8.50 -5.57 -23.06
N LEU A 11 8.74 -5.84 -24.36
CA LEU A 11 8.36 -4.90 -25.43
C LEU A 11 7.85 -5.59 -26.71
N ALA A 12 6.96 -6.58 -26.58
CA ALA A 12 5.80 -6.57 -27.46
C ALA A 12 4.78 -5.62 -26.83
N SER A 13 4.14 -4.73 -27.60
CA SER A 13 3.07 -3.84 -27.11
C SER A 13 2.03 -4.58 -26.27
N ASP A 14 1.79 -5.84 -26.64
CA ASP A 14 0.73 -6.67 -26.09
C ASP A 14 1.04 -7.14 -24.66
N ASP A 15 2.30 -7.39 -24.32
CA ASP A 15 2.66 -7.87 -22.97
C ASP A 15 2.72 -6.73 -21.96
N LEU A 16 3.13 -5.53 -22.39
CA LEU A 16 3.02 -4.32 -21.58
C LEU A 16 1.55 -3.99 -21.29
N GLN A 17 0.67 -4.06 -22.30
CA GLN A 17 -0.77 -3.84 -22.10
C GLN A 17 -1.40 -4.83 -21.12
N LYS A 18 -1.03 -6.12 -21.20
CA LYS A 18 -1.49 -7.13 -20.24
C LYS A 18 -1.00 -6.83 -18.82
N PHE A 19 0.27 -6.46 -18.65
CA PHE A 19 0.82 -6.11 -17.34
C PHE A 19 0.10 -4.91 -16.74
N LEU A 20 -0.08 -3.84 -17.51
CA LEU A 20 -0.81 -2.65 -17.07
C LEU A 20 -2.26 -2.96 -16.70
N LEU A 21 -2.94 -3.81 -17.48
CA LEU A 21 -4.29 -4.26 -17.16
C LEU A 21 -4.31 -5.00 -15.81
N VAL A 22 -3.36 -5.91 -15.57
CA VAL A 22 -3.25 -6.63 -14.28
C VAL A 22 -3.00 -5.66 -13.13
N GLU A 23 -2.13 -4.66 -13.31
CA GLU A 23 -1.84 -3.66 -12.30
C GLU A 23 -3.06 -2.77 -11.99
N ILE A 24 -3.78 -2.30 -13.02
CA ILE A 24 -5.01 -1.51 -12.87
C ILE A 24 -6.09 -2.34 -12.16
N LEU A 25 -6.27 -3.60 -12.54
CA LEU A 25 -7.22 -4.50 -11.89
C LEU A 25 -6.84 -4.76 -10.42
N SER A 26 -5.57 -5.04 -10.14
CA SER A 26 -5.07 -5.25 -8.77
C SER A 26 -5.26 -4.00 -7.92
N SER A 27 -4.93 -2.82 -8.46
CA SER A 27 -5.11 -1.52 -7.80
C SER A 27 -6.59 -1.21 -7.56
N GLY A 28 -7.46 -1.50 -8.53
CA GLY A 28 -8.90 -1.32 -8.43
C GLY A 28 -9.52 -2.20 -7.34
N VAL A 29 -9.16 -3.49 -7.31
CA VAL A 29 -9.60 -4.43 -6.27
C VAL A 29 -9.08 -4.00 -4.89
N SER A 30 -7.82 -3.57 -4.81
CA SER A 30 -7.21 -3.05 -3.57
C SER A 30 -7.94 -1.80 -3.07
N CYS A 31 -8.19 -0.83 -3.95
CA CYS A 31 -8.93 0.39 -3.65
C CYS A 31 -10.37 0.09 -3.17
N LEU A 32 -11.10 -0.77 -3.87
CA LEU A 32 -12.46 -1.16 -3.48
C LEU A 32 -12.48 -1.87 -2.11
N SER A 33 -11.54 -2.77 -1.86
CA SER A 33 -11.41 -3.46 -0.57
C SER A 33 -11.08 -2.47 0.56
N GLY A 34 -10.27 -1.46 0.29
CA GLY A 34 -9.91 -0.40 1.23
C GLY A 34 -11.10 0.50 1.55
N CYS A 35 -11.84 0.95 0.54
CA CYS A 35 -13.11 1.68 0.72
C CYS A 35 -14.11 0.89 1.57
N LEU A 36 -14.26 -0.42 1.31
CA LEU A 36 -15.12 -1.29 2.11
C LEU A 36 -14.64 -1.37 3.57
N LEU A 37 -13.35 -1.54 3.81
CA LEU A 37 -12.79 -1.58 5.16
C LEU A 37 -12.96 -0.23 5.88
N ILE A 38 -12.78 0.91 5.21
CA ILE A 38 -13.02 2.24 5.76
C ILE A 38 -14.49 2.37 6.20
N LEU A 39 -15.45 1.99 5.34
CA LEU A 39 -16.88 2.02 5.70
C LEU A 39 -17.18 1.14 6.91
N LEU A 40 -16.63 -0.08 6.96
CA LEU A 40 -16.80 -0.99 8.09
C LEU A 40 -16.16 -0.42 9.37
N ALA A 41 -14.96 0.16 9.26
CA ALA A 41 -14.25 0.76 10.37
C ALA A 41 -15.01 1.97 10.93
N VAL A 42 -15.55 2.85 10.08
CA VAL A 42 -16.33 4.01 10.52
C VAL A 42 -17.66 3.60 11.16
N PHE A 43 -18.43 2.73 10.49
CA PHE A 43 -19.83 2.48 10.87
C PHE A 43 -20.08 1.23 11.72
N LYS A 44 -19.13 0.29 11.79
CA LYS A 44 -19.32 -1.02 12.44
C LYS A 44 -18.31 -1.33 13.54
N THR A 45 -17.35 -0.45 13.81
CA THR A 45 -16.40 -0.66 14.91
C THR A 45 -17.09 -0.45 16.27
N PRO A 46 -17.07 -1.43 17.17
CA PRO A 46 -17.58 -1.28 18.53
C PRO A 46 -16.64 -0.43 19.40
N GLU A 47 -17.17 0.09 20.52
CA GLU A 47 -16.45 0.95 21.46
C GLU A 47 -15.07 0.43 21.89
N PHE A 48 -14.98 -0.86 22.22
CA PHE A 48 -13.74 -1.49 22.69
C PHE A 48 -12.64 -1.58 21.61
N LEU A 49 -12.98 -1.37 20.33
CA LEU A 49 -12.05 -1.34 19.20
C LEU A 49 -11.71 0.07 18.73
N LYS A 50 -12.19 1.13 19.41
CA LYS A 50 -12.01 2.52 18.95
C LYS A 50 -10.55 2.96 18.79
N VAL A 51 -9.66 2.56 19.70
CA VAL A 51 -8.22 2.89 19.61
C VAL A 51 -7.62 2.22 18.37
N HIS A 52 -7.87 0.92 18.22
CA HIS A 52 -7.42 0.16 17.06
C HIS A 52 -7.97 0.72 15.74
N ARG A 53 -9.22 1.20 15.74
CA ARG A 53 -9.84 1.85 14.59
C ARG A 53 -9.05 3.07 14.11
N VAL A 54 -8.52 3.91 15.00
CA VAL A 54 -7.75 5.10 14.58
C VAL A 54 -6.52 4.67 13.78
N SER A 55 -5.76 3.72 14.32
CA SER A 55 -4.57 3.18 13.64
C SER A 55 -4.92 2.47 12.33
N LEU A 56 -5.98 1.65 12.35
CA LEU A 56 -6.45 0.91 11.18
C LEU A 56 -6.92 1.85 10.08
N LEU A 57 -7.66 2.91 10.43
CA LEU A 57 -8.10 3.92 9.47
C LEU A 57 -6.92 4.67 8.87
N ASN A 58 -5.92 5.08 9.68
CA ASN A 58 -4.77 5.80 9.14
C ASN A 58 -4.02 4.95 8.09
N LEU A 59 -3.76 3.69 8.43
CA LEU A 59 -3.13 2.74 7.50
C LEU A 59 -3.99 2.49 6.25
N THR A 60 -5.29 2.22 6.43
CA THR A 60 -6.19 1.86 5.33
C THR A 60 -6.42 3.04 4.37
N ILE A 61 -6.56 4.26 4.89
CA ILE A 61 -6.72 5.46 4.06
C ILE A 61 -5.46 5.68 3.23
N GLY A 62 -4.28 5.61 3.85
CA GLY A 62 -2.99 5.73 3.15
C GLY A 62 -2.84 4.69 2.03
N SER A 63 -3.10 3.42 2.33
CA SER A 63 -3.04 2.35 1.31
C SER A 63 -4.11 2.47 0.23
N THR A 64 -5.32 2.91 0.57
CA THR A 64 -6.42 3.06 -0.40
C THR A 64 -6.12 4.20 -1.37
N LEU A 65 -5.64 5.34 -0.85
CA LEU A 65 -5.21 6.47 -1.67
C LEU A 65 -4.05 6.07 -2.56
N PHE A 66 -3.08 5.30 -2.06
CA PHE A 66 -1.98 4.80 -2.87
C PHE A 66 -2.45 3.91 -4.02
N SER A 67 -3.29 2.91 -3.75
CA SER A 67 -3.87 2.07 -4.81
C SER A 67 -4.71 2.88 -5.80
N PHE A 68 -5.47 3.88 -5.32
CA PHE A 68 -6.22 4.78 -6.20
C PHE A 68 -5.29 5.54 -7.14
N LEU A 69 -4.19 6.10 -6.63
CA LEU A 69 -3.21 6.80 -7.45
C LEU A 69 -2.57 5.89 -8.49
N LEU A 70 -2.23 4.65 -8.13
CA LEU A 70 -1.61 3.70 -9.07
C LEU A 70 -2.49 3.37 -10.28
N ILE A 71 -3.83 3.36 -10.12
CA ILE A 71 -4.76 3.22 -11.26
C ILE A 71 -4.52 4.29 -12.34
N PHE A 72 -4.26 5.53 -11.93
CA PHE A 72 -4.06 6.66 -12.84
C PHE A 72 -2.61 6.86 -13.27
N LEU A 73 -1.66 6.25 -12.57
CA LEU A 73 -0.24 6.41 -12.84
C LEU A 73 0.28 5.36 -13.80
N ALA A 74 -0.11 4.10 -13.62
CA ALA A 74 0.44 2.97 -14.37
C ALA A 74 1.98 3.08 -14.45
N PRO A 75 2.69 3.19 -13.31
CA PRO A 75 4.11 3.45 -13.33
C PRO A 75 4.88 2.27 -13.91
N SER A 76 5.73 2.54 -14.87
CA SER A 76 6.67 1.57 -15.41
C SER A 76 8.08 2.01 -15.04
N VAL A 77 8.89 1.09 -14.52
CA VAL A 77 10.31 1.37 -14.27
C VAL A 77 11.11 0.89 -15.46
N GLY A 78 11.93 1.78 -16.03
CA GLY A 78 12.96 1.49 -17.02
C GLY A 78 14.35 1.82 -16.48
N LYS A 79 15.37 1.12 -16.98
CA LYS A 79 16.78 1.46 -16.74
C LYS A 79 17.39 2.01 -18.03
N TYR A 80 18.10 3.11 -17.91
CA TYR A 80 18.90 3.71 -18.97
C TYR A 80 20.31 4.01 -18.44
N GLU A 81 21.32 3.30 -18.93
CA GLU A 81 22.69 3.39 -18.41
C GLU A 81 22.72 3.27 -16.88
N ASP A 82 23.19 4.27 -16.13
CA ASP A 82 23.23 4.30 -14.65
C ASP A 82 22.05 5.04 -14.01
N VAL A 83 20.97 5.23 -14.77
CA VAL A 83 19.81 6.04 -14.41
C VAL A 83 18.53 5.19 -14.46
N PHE A 84 17.73 5.22 -13.40
CA PHE A 84 16.37 4.69 -13.43
C PHE A 84 15.41 5.73 -13.88
N CYS A 85 14.56 5.40 -14.82
CA CYS A 85 13.49 6.27 -15.23
C CYS A 85 12.16 5.61 -14.85
N ILE A 86 11.42 6.27 -13.96
CA ILE A 86 10.02 5.97 -13.68
C ILE A 86 9.21 6.70 -14.73
N GLU A 87 8.60 5.93 -15.61
CA GLU A 87 7.64 6.41 -16.59
C GLU A 87 6.23 6.33 -16.00
N ILE A 88 5.49 7.42 -16.11
CA ILE A 88 4.08 7.49 -15.73
C ILE A 88 3.28 7.43 -17.03
N LEU A 89 2.68 6.28 -17.29
CA LEU A 89 1.96 5.98 -18.54
C LEU A 89 0.52 6.51 -18.53
N GLY A 90 -0.01 6.83 -17.36
CA GLY A 90 -1.40 7.26 -17.21
C GLY A 90 -1.67 8.76 -17.42
N MET A 91 -2.84 9.22 -16.95
CA MET A 91 -3.47 10.47 -17.40
C MET A 91 -2.87 11.78 -16.82
N ILE A 92 -1.82 11.71 -16.01
CA ILE A 92 -1.38 12.86 -15.19
C ILE A 92 -0.15 13.54 -15.80
N ARG A 93 -0.30 14.82 -16.16
CA ARG A 93 0.76 15.67 -16.75
C ARG A 93 1.80 16.22 -15.75
N ALA A 94 1.86 15.67 -14.54
CA ALA A 94 2.69 16.16 -13.43
C ALA A 94 3.41 15.01 -12.72
N PRO A 95 4.38 14.37 -13.38
CA PRO A 95 4.96 13.11 -12.93
C PRO A 95 5.69 13.32 -11.62
N TYR A 96 6.37 14.46 -11.48
CA TYR A 96 7.12 14.86 -10.29
C TYR A 96 6.27 14.90 -9.02
N VAL A 97 5.09 15.52 -9.13
CA VAL A 97 4.12 15.59 -8.03
C VAL A 97 3.71 14.18 -7.64
N MET A 98 3.47 13.33 -8.63
CA MET A 98 3.02 11.98 -8.41
C MET A 98 4.08 11.08 -7.78
N ALA A 99 5.33 11.11 -8.25
CA ALA A 99 6.40 10.37 -7.58
C ALA A 99 6.65 10.87 -6.16
N SER A 100 6.52 12.17 -5.91
CA SER A 100 6.60 12.75 -4.56
C SER A 100 5.49 12.21 -3.66
N VAL A 101 4.26 12.19 -4.16
CA VAL A 101 3.09 11.67 -3.43
C VAL A 101 3.21 10.16 -3.21
N THR A 102 3.61 9.37 -4.20
CA THR A 102 3.83 7.93 -4.09
C THR A 102 4.92 7.62 -3.07
N THR A 103 6.04 8.35 -3.11
CA THR A 103 7.14 8.23 -2.14
C THR A 103 6.66 8.59 -0.73
N ALA A 104 5.90 9.68 -0.59
CA ALA A 104 5.30 10.07 0.69
C ALA A 104 4.38 9.00 1.25
N MET A 105 3.50 8.45 0.43
CA MET A 105 2.59 7.39 0.85
C MET A 105 3.33 6.15 1.30
N PHE A 106 4.44 5.80 0.64
CA PHE A 106 5.30 4.70 1.08
C PHE A 106 5.90 4.97 2.47
N ILE A 107 6.49 6.15 2.67
CA ILE A 107 7.08 6.58 3.95
C ILE A 107 6.02 6.63 5.06
N MET A 108 4.86 7.23 4.78
CA MET A 108 3.73 7.33 5.71
C MET A 108 3.19 5.95 6.07
N ASN A 109 3.03 5.04 5.11
CA ASN A 109 2.57 3.67 5.39
C ASN A 109 3.55 2.94 6.32
N ALA A 110 4.86 3.13 6.15
CA ALA A 110 5.86 2.54 7.03
C ALA A 110 5.79 3.06 8.46
N PHE A 111 5.62 4.37 8.58
CA PHE A 111 5.38 5.03 9.86
C PHE A 111 4.08 4.55 10.52
N ASN A 112 2.99 4.44 9.75
CA ASN A 112 1.68 4.02 10.24
C ASN A 112 1.66 2.57 10.75
N LEU A 113 2.44 1.68 10.13
CA LEU A 113 2.64 0.32 10.65
C LEU A 113 3.40 0.35 11.99
N THR A 114 4.45 1.16 12.09
CA THR A 114 5.19 1.36 13.34
C THR A 114 4.30 1.91 14.45
N LEU A 115 3.50 2.93 14.13
CA LEU A 115 2.51 3.48 15.05
C LEU A 115 1.48 2.43 15.46
N SER A 116 1.06 1.52 14.57
CA SER A 116 0.11 0.46 14.91
C SER A 116 0.59 -0.43 16.05
N PHE A 117 1.90 -0.74 16.09
CA PHE A 117 2.49 -1.42 17.24
C PHE A 117 2.59 -0.54 18.48
N PHE A 118 2.96 0.73 18.32
CA PHE A 118 3.00 1.68 19.43
C PHE A 118 1.61 1.82 20.10
N PHE A 119 0.57 2.06 19.32
CA PHE A 119 -0.82 2.10 19.78
C PHE A 119 -1.20 0.83 20.52
N ARG A 120 -0.82 -0.33 19.98
CA ARG A 120 -1.10 -1.62 20.58
C ARG A 120 -0.41 -1.79 21.92
N TYR A 121 0.86 -1.43 21.99
CA TYR A 121 1.63 -1.46 23.23
C TYR A 121 1.00 -0.56 24.29
N ILE A 122 0.71 0.70 23.96
CA ILE A 122 0.11 1.66 24.89
C ILE A 122 -1.27 1.19 25.37
N GLN A 123 -2.10 0.66 24.47
CA GLN A 123 -3.42 0.13 24.85
C GLN A 123 -3.34 -1.02 25.87
N ILE A 124 -2.30 -1.86 25.80
CA ILE A 124 -2.11 -2.97 26.73
C ILE A 124 -1.42 -2.48 28.02
N ALA A 125 -0.36 -1.67 27.88
CA ALA A 125 0.51 -1.31 28.99
C ALA A 125 -0.01 -0.14 29.84
N HIS A 126 -0.72 0.81 29.22
CA HIS A 126 -1.10 2.09 29.80
C HIS A 126 -2.53 2.46 29.41
N ASP A 127 -3.51 1.72 29.94
CA ASP A 127 -4.92 1.93 29.57
C ASP A 127 -5.44 3.36 29.87
N HIS A 128 -4.88 4.04 30.87
CA HIS A 128 -5.20 5.45 31.16
C HIS A 128 -4.82 6.42 30.01
N LEU A 129 -3.86 6.04 29.15
CA LEU A 129 -3.49 6.82 27.96
C LEU A 129 -4.35 6.47 26.74
N SER A 130 -5.18 5.42 26.80
CA SER A 130 -6.09 5.02 25.72
C SER A 130 -7.03 6.15 25.31
N ASP A 131 -7.43 7.01 26.25
CA ASP A 131 -8.33 8.13 25.96
C ASP A 131 -7.62 9.30 25.28
N LEU A 132 -6.34 9.54 25.61
CA LEU A 132 -5.51 10.49 24.88
C LEU A 132 -5.34 10.06 23.42
N LEU A 133 -5.13 8.77 23.17
CA LEU A 133 -5.00 8.20 21.82
C LEU A 133 -6.29 8.32 20.98
N LYS A 134 -7.45 8.45 21.63
CA LYS A 134 -8.75 8.70 20.96
C LYS A 134 -9.06 10.19 20.80
N SER A 135 -8.29 11.06 21.45
CA SER A 135 -8.56 12.49 21.49
C SER A 135 -8.46 13.10 20.09
N LYS A 136 -9.26 14.14 19.83
CA LYS A 136 -9.17 14.91 18.58
C LYS A 136 -7.77 15.50 18.38
N GLN A 137 -7.12 15.92 19.47
CA GLN A 137 -5.78 16.49 19.45
C GLN A 137 -4.74 15.48 18.93
N PHE A 138 -4.81 14.23 19.39
CA PHE A 138 -3.90 13.18 18.91
C PHE A 138 -4.14 12.84 17.44
N ILE A 139 -5.41 12.79 17.00
CA ILE A 139 -5.75 12.58 15.59
C ILE A 139 -5.22 13.74 14.73
N SER A 140 -5.35 14.98 15.20
CA SER A 140 -4.78 16.16 14.52
C SER A 140 -3.24 16.11 14.45
N LEU A 141 -2.58 15.59 15.49
CA LEU A 141 -1.14 15.38 15.48
C LEU A 141 -0.71 14.35 14.42
N LEU A 142 -1.43 13.23 14.30
CA LEU A 142 -1.16 12.24 13.25
C LEU A 142 -1.28 12.85 11.85
N PHE A 143 -2.35 13.61 11.62
CA PHE A 143 -2.54 14.31 10.35
C PHE A 143 -1.42 15.32 10.07
N LEU A 144 -0.96 16.06 11.08
CA LEU A 144 0.16 16.98 10.95
C LEU A 144 1.46 16.24 10.60
N LEU A 145 1.71 15.08 11.21
CA LEU A 145 2.87 14.24 10.89
C LEU A 145 2.80 13.75 9.43
N ASP A 146 1.62 13.30 8.97
CA ASP A 146 1.43 12.90 7.57
C ASP A 146 1.71 14.05 6.59
N LEU A 147 1.29 15.28 6.91
CA LEU A 147 1.63 16.48 6.12
C LEU A 147 3.13 16.78 6.10
N VAL A 148 3.82 16.60 7.23
CA VAL A 148 5.28 16.77 7.31
C VAL A 148 5.99 15.72 6.46
N PHE A 149 5.57 14.46 6.52
CA PHE A 149 6.14 13.40 5.67
C PHE A 149 5.92 13.67 4.19
N LEU A 150 4.73 14.17 3.82
CA LEU A 150 4.47 14.60 2.46
C LEU A 150 5.46 15.69 2.03
N ALA A 151 5.63 16.75 2.82
CA ALA A 151 6.56 17.84 2.51
C ALA A 151 8.01 17.36 2.38
N VAL A 152 8.49 16.52 3.31
CA VAL A 152 9.84 15.93 3.26
C VAL A 152 10.03 15.08 2.00
N SER A 153 9.01 14.32 1.60
CA SER A 153 9.07 13.48 0.40
C SER A 153 9.17 14.28 -0.88
N PHE A 154 8.48 15.43 -0.96
CA PHE A 154 8.67 16.38 -2.07
C PHE A 154 10.12 16.86 -2.16
N VAL A 155 10.77 17.17 -1.02
CA VAL A 155 12.18 17.57 -0.99
C VAL A 155 13.08 16.40 -1.44
N ILE A 156 12.83 15.19 -0.97
CA ILE A 156 13.60 13.99 -1.35
C ILE A 156 13.51 13.74 -2.86
N VAL A 157 12.31 13.75 -3.44
CA VAL A 157 12.12 13.55 -4.88
C VAL A 157 12.74 14.69 -5.69
N HIS A 158 12.74 15.92 -5.16
CA HIS A 158 13.48 17.04 -5.76
C HIS A 158 14.97 16.75 -5.87
N VAL A 159 15.58 16.30 -4.77
CA VAL A 159 17.01 16.00 -4.69
C VAL A 159 17.39 14.77 -5.51
N LEU A 160 16.49 13.79 -5.62
CA LEU A 160 16.70 12.57 -6.39
C LEU A 160 16.59 12.79 -7.90
N LYS A 161 15.91 13.84 -8.35
CA LYS A 161 15.73 14.13 -9.78
C LYS A 161 17.09 14.29 -10.46
N ALA A 162 17.36 13.45 -11.45
CA ALA A 162 18.46 13.63 -12.39
C ALA A 162 17.97 14.39 -13.64
N GLU A 163 18.82 15.23 -14.21
CA GLU A 163 18.61 15.73 -15.56
C GLU A 163 18.75 14.55 -16.54
N LEU A 164 17.86 14.47 -17.54
CA LEU A 164 18.00 13.45 -18.58
C LEU A 164 19.30 13.69 -19.37
N PRO A 165 20.08 12.65 -19.68
CA PRO A 165 21.22 12.80 -20.58
C PRO A 165 20.76 13.36 -21.94
N GLN A 166 21.50 14.34 -22.46
CA GLN A 166 21.10 15.11 -23.65
C GLN A 166 21.11 14.26 -24.94
N SER A 167 21.90 13.19 -25.00
CA SER A 167 21.99 12.25 -26.12
C SER A 167 21.64 10.83 -25.69
N LEU A 168 20.53 10.29 -26.20
CA LEU A 168 20.22 8.86 -26.11
C LEU A 168 20.73 8.12 -27.37
N PRO A 169 21.15 6.85 -27.27
CA PRO A 169 21.58 6.04 -28.40
C PRO A 169 20.42 5.78 -29.38
N PRO A 170 20.73 5.71 -30.69
CA PRO A 170 19.74 5.70 -31.78
C PRO A 170 18.85 4.44 -31.81
N ASP A 171 19.24 3.34 -31.18
CA ASP A 171 18.40 2.12 -31.10
C ASP A 171 17.19 2.28 -30.16
N PHE A 172 17.15 3.36 -29.38
CA PHE A 172 16.04 3.74 -28.51
C PHE A 172 15.24 4.94 -29.04
N ASP A 173 15.56 5.46 -30.23
CA ASP A 173 14.95 6.67 -30.82
C ASP A 173 13.46 6.51 -31.20
N ARG A 174 12.85 5.32 -31.18
CA ARG A 174 11.42 5.20 -31.48
C ARG A 174 10.50 5.35 -30.27
N PRO A 175 10.66 4.59 -29.17
CA PRO A 175 9.82 4.80 -27.99
C PRO A 175 10.17 6.09 -27.26
N LEU A 176 11.45 6.39 -27.01
CA LEU A 176 11.85 7.53 -26.16
C LEU A 176 11.71 8.90 -26.83
N GLN A 177 11.73 8.98 -28.17
CA GLN A 177 11.53 10.22 -28.92
C GLN A 177 10.03 10.60 -28.98
N GLU A 178 9.13 9.61 -29.02
CA GLU A 178 7.70 9.80 -28.72
C GLU A 178 7.47 10.19 -27.25
N LEU A 179 8.20 9.60 -26.28
CA LEU A 179 8.15 10.04 -24.87
C LEU A 179 8.69 11.47 -24.67
N ARG A 180 9.72 11.90 -25.40
CA ARG A 180 10.25 13.28 -25.35
C ARG A 180 9.21 14.30 -25.83
N SER A 181 8.35 13.93 -26.79
CA SER A 181 7.22 14.78 -27.19
C SER A 181 6.18 14.97 -26.07
N ARG A 182 6.18 14.07 -25.07
CA ARG A 182 5.44 14.18 -23.81
C ARG A 182 6.40 14.63 -22.70
N ASP A 183 6.88 15.86 -22.79
CA ASP A 183 7.90 16.51 -21.92
C ASP A 183 7.70 16.43 -20.38
N ASN A 184 6.68 15.74 -19.87
CA ASN A 184 6.39 15.58 -18.45
C ASN A 184 5.82 14.18 -18.13
N SER A 185 6.35 13.07 -18.63
CA SER A 185 5.91 11.73 -18.19
C SER A 185 6.99 10.87 -17.53
N VAL A 186 8.24 11.34 -17.49
CA VAL A 186 9.38 10.52 -17.04
C VAL A 186 10.15 11.22 -15.92
N ILE A 187 10.44 10.48 -14.85
CA ILE A 187 11.36 10.92 -13.79
C ILE A 187 12.55 9.99 -13.79
N CYS A 188 13.72 10.56 -14.03
CA CYS A 188 14.96 9.83 -13.98
C CYS A 188 15.70 10.09 -12.65
N ILE A 189 16.22 9.03 -12.03
CA ILE A 189 16.99 9.01 -10.79
C ILE A 189 18.33 8.35 -11.12
N ALA A 190 19.41 9.13 -11.03
CA ALA A 190 20.75 8.59 -11.14
C ALA A 190 21.26 8.27 -9.73
N PHE A 191 21.99 7.18 -9.56
CA PHE A 191 22.66 6.89 -8.27
C PHE A 191 24.17 7.18 -8.33
N SER A 192 24.61 7.95 -9.32
CA SER A 192 26.02 8.26 -9.54
C SER A 192 26.48 9.48 -8.71
N SER A 193 25.62 10.47 -8.48
CA SER A 193 25.98 11.70 -7.76
C SER A 193 25.92 11.55 -6.23
N SER A 194 26.72 12.36 -5.52
CA SER A 194 26.75 12.38 -4.05
C SER A 194 25.41 12.71 -3.37
N PRO A 195 24.59 13.69 -3.81
CA PRO A 195 23.30 13.98 -3.16
C PRO A 195 22.27 12.87 -3.37
N GLN A 196 22.25 12.23 -4.55
CA GLN A 196 21.32 11.13 -4.84
C GLN A 196 21.63 9.88 -4.01
N LYS A 197 22.92 9.55 -3.84
CA LYS A 197 23.36 8.48 -2.94
C LYS A 197 22.94 8.78 -1.49
N ALA A 198 23.12 10.03 -1.03
CA ALA A 198 22.72 10.43 0.32
C ALA A 198 21.20 10.30 0.54
N ALA A 199 20.38 10.71 -0.45
CA ALA A 199 18.93 10.57 -0.39
C ALA A 199 18.48 9.09 -0.39
N GLY A 200 19.11 8.23 -1.21
CA GLY A 200 18.88 6.79 -1.19
C GLY A 200 19.23 6.15 0.16
N ILE A 201 20.38 6.52 0.74
CA ILE A 201 20.78 6.05 2.07
C ILE A 201 19.79 6.53 3.14
N ALA A 202 19.37 7.79 3.11
CA ALA A 202 18.38 8.32 4.04
C ALA A 202 17.05 7.56 3.97
N PHE A 203 16.61 7.20 2.76
CA PHE A 203 15.43 6.36 2.54
C PHE A 203 15.61 4.97 3.18
N CYS A 204 16.73 4.28 2.95
CA CYS A 204 17.01 2.98 3.57
C CYS A 204 17.11 3.06 5.11
N VAL A 205 17.75 4.11 5.65
CA VAL A 205 17.84 4.34 7.10
C VAL A 205 16.45 4.53 7.71
N TRP A 206 15.55 5.25 7.02
CA TRP A 206 14.17 5.41 7.47
C TRP A 206 13.45 4.06 7.62
N PHE A 207 13.52 3.17 6.61
CA PHE A 207 12.92 1.83 6.73
C PHE A 207 13.53 1.04 7.86
N PHE A 208 14.85 1.09 8.01
CA PHE A 208 15.53 0.41 9.10
C PHE A 208 15.01 0.88 10.47
N LEU A 209 14.83 2.19 10.66
CA LEU A 209 14.27 2.75 11.88
C LEU A 209 12.80 2.33 12.11
N CYS A 210 11.97 2.34 11.07
CA CYS A 210 10.59 1.83 11.16
C CYS A 210 10.56 0.35 11.54
N THR A 211 11.37 -0.48 10.88
CA THR A 211 11.50 -1.91 11.19
C THR A 211 11.97 -2.14 12.62
N PHE A 212 13.00 -1.42 13.06
CA PHE A 212 13.49 -1.50 14.43
C PHE A 212 12.38 -1.12 15.43
N GLY A 213 11.67 -0.02 15.18
CA GLY A 213 10.54 0.41 15.99
C GLY A 213 9.43 -0.64 16.06
N MET A 214 9.04 -1.21 14.92
CA MET A 214 8.06 -2.29 14.85
C MET A 214 8.49 -3.50 15.69
N ILE A 215 9.72 -3.98 15.54
CA ILE A 215 10.25 -5.13 16.29
C ILE A 215 10.30 -4.81 17.80
N PHE A 216 10.79 -3.63 18.16
CA PHE A 216 10.85 -3.19 19.56
C PHE A 216 9.47 -3.16 20.20
N PHE A 217 8.50 -2.48 19.60
CA PHE A 217 7.13 -2.41 20.14
C PHE A 217 6.39 -3.74 20.05
N ALA A 218 6.68 -4.58 19.06
CA ALA A 218 6.20 -5.95 18.98
C ALA A 218 6.62 -6.76 20.21
N ILE A 219 7.92 -6.77 20.53
CA ILE A 219 8.47 -7.47 21.69
C ILE A 219 7.83 -6.93 22.97
N MET A 220 7.79 -5.62 23.15
CA MET A 220 7.16 -4.98 24.31
C MET A 220 5.68 -5.34 24.45
N THR A 221 4.93 -5.38 23.34
CA THR A 221 3.53 -5.81 23.29
C THR A 221 3.39 -7.26 23.74
N LEU A 222 4.23 -8.17 23.26
CA LEU A 222 4.19 -9.59 23.62
C LEU A 222 4.55 -9.81 25.09
N LEU A 223 5.63 -9.19 25.58
CA LEU A 223 6.03 -9.27 26.98
C LEU A 223 4.90 -8.78 27.89
N LYS A 224 4.27 -7.66 27.55
CA LYS A 224 3.17 -7.13 28.35
C LYS A 224 1.93 -8.03 28.28
N LEU A 225 1.58 -8.52 27.10
CA LEU A 225 0.45 -9.45 26.93
C LEU A 225 0.66 -10.73 27.77
N CYS A 226 1.87 -11.30 27.76
CA CYS A 226 2.22 -12.45 28.59
C CYS A 226 2.09 -12.15 30.09
N SER A 227 2.56 -10.97 30.55
CA SER A 227 2.46 -10.57 31.96
C SER A 227 1.00 -10.42 32.43
N GLN A 228 0.10 -9.99 31.55
CA GLN A 228 -1.30 -9.72 31.88
C GLN A 228 -2.19 -10.98 31.87
N LYS A 229 -1.69 -12.11 31.36
CA LYS A 229 -2.45 -13.36 31.27
C LYS A 229 -3.05 -13.80 32.61
N MET A 230 -2.39 -13.50 33.73
CA MET A 230 -2.87 -13.87 35.08
C MET A 230 -3.87 -12.88 35.68
N PHE A 231 -3.91 -11.63 35.21
CA PHE A 231 -4.69 -10.55 35.84
C PHE A 231 -5.96 -10.19 35.08
N VAL A 232 -6.07 -10.61 33.82
CA VAL A 232 -7.15 -10.20 32.92
C VAL A 232 -8.09 -11.38 32.66
N SER A 233 -9.39 -11.09 32.53
CA SER A 233 -10.38 -12.12 32.19
C SER A 233 -10.00 -12.86 30.90
N LYS A 234 -10.28 -14.16 30.82
CA LYS A 234 -9.99 -15.00 29.63
C LYS A 234 -10.54 -14.37 28.35
N ARG A 235 -11.76 -13.81 28.40
CA ARG A 235 -12.40 -13.16 27.25
C ARG A 235 -11.64 -11.92 26.78
N THR A 236 -11.25 -11.05 27.71
CA THR A 236 -10.48 -9.85 27.37
C THR A 236 -9.10 -10.22 26.86
N PHE A 237 -8.43 -11.21 27.46
CA PHE A 237 -7.13 -11.69 27.00
C PHE A 237 -7.18 -12.22 25.56
N GLU A 238 -8.15 -13.08 25.22
CA GLU A 238 -8.32 -13.58 23.85
C GLU A 238 -8.61 -12.47 22.85
N LEU A 239 -9.37 -11.45 23.26
CA LEU A 239 -9.60 -10.27 22.43
C LEU A 239 -8.31 -9.47 22.19
N GLN A 240 -7.53 -9.23 23.23
CA GLN A 240 -6.23 -8.53 23.12
C GLN A 240 -5.25 -9.34 22.26
N LYS A 241 -5.22 -10.67 22.42
CA LYS A 241 -4.41 -11.56 21.58
C LYS A 241 -4.82 -11.45 20.11
N MET A 242 -6.12 -11.53 19.82
CA MET A 242 -6.64 -11.37 18.46
C MET A 242 -6.22 -10.04 17.82
N MET A 243 -6.40 -8.91 18.53
CA MET A 243 -6.00 -7.60 18.01
C MET A 243 -4.51 -7.50 17.76
N ALA A 244 -3.68 -8.05 18.65
CA ALA A 244 -2.23 -8.10 18.46
C ALA A 244 -1.87 -8.93 17.23
N THR A 245 -2.46 -10.13 17.08
CA THR A 245 -2.27 -11.00 15.91
C THR A 245 -2.59 -10.29 14.60
N VAL A 246 -3.68 -9.51 14.53
CA VAL A 246 -4.02 -8.73 13.33
C VAL A 246 -2.92 -7.72 13.00
N VAL A 247 -2.42 -6.97 13.99
CA VAL A 247 -1.31 -6.01 13.79
C VAL A 247 -0.04 -6.73 13.33
N PHE A 248 0.28 -7.89 13.92
CA PHE A 248 1.43 -8.71 13.54
C PHE A 248 1.35 -9.17 12.09
N ILE A 249 0.23 -9.77 11.69
CA ILE A 249 0.04 -10.27 10.33
C ILE A 249 0.07 -9.10 9.34
N ASN A 250 -0.63 -8.00 9.65
CA ASN A 250 -0.67 -6.82 8.79
C ASN A 250 0.68 -6.13 8.63
N SER A 251 1.63 -6.37 9.54
CA SER A 251 2.97 -5.79 9.44
C SER A 251 3.98 -6.76 8.83
N ALA A 252 3.81 -8.07 9.07
CA ALA A 252 4.66 -9.10 8.49
C ALA A 252 4.56 -9.13 6.96
N ILE A 253 3.35 -8.99 6.40
CA ILE A 253 3.15 -9.04 4.95
C ILE A 253 3.93 -7.91 4.23
N PRO A 254 3.75 -6.60 4.55
CA PRO A 254 4.50 -5.50 3.94
C PRO A 254 6.00 -5.60 4.15
N PHE A 255 6.42 -6.15 5.29
CA PHE A 255 7.82 -6.29 5.60
C PHE A 255 8.51 -7.36 4.73
N PHE A 256 7.96 -8.57 4.69
CA PHE A 256 8.56 -9.69 3.98
C PHE A 256 8.33 -9.66 2.47
N LEU A 257 7.17 -9.20 2.02
CA LEU A 257 6.79 -9.16 0.60
C LEU A 257 6.95 -7.77 -0.02
N GLY A 258 7.46 -6.79 0.72
CA GLY A 258 7.67 -5.44 0.20
C GLY A 258 9.04 -4.89 0.56
N TRP A 259 9.19 -4.46 1.81
CA TRP A 259 10.35 -3.64 2.16
C TRP A 259 11.67 -4.38 2.10
N ILE A 260 11.71 -5.66 2.51
CA ILE A 260 12.94 -6.47 2.37
C ILE A 260 13.30 -6.65 0.89
N PRO A 261 12.41 -7.17 0.02
CA PRO A 261 12.67 -7.23 -1.42
C PRO A 261 13.14 -5.90 -1.99
N LEU A 262 12.43 -4.79 -1.72
CA LEU A 262 12.80 -3.47 -2.20
C LEU A 262 14.20 -3.03 -1.73
N CYS A 263 14.54 -3.20 -0.45
CA CYS A 263 15.86 -2.85 0.07
C CYS A 263 16.97 -3.72 -0.55
N VAL A 264 16.71 -5.03 -0.70
CA VAL A 264 17.65 -5.95 -1.38
C VAL A 264 17.84 -5.53 -2.84
N LEU A 265 16.78 -5.11 -3.52
CA LEU A 265 16.86 -4.63 -4.90
C LEU A 265 17.64 -3.33 -5.04
N ILE A 266 17.42 -2.37 -4.12
CA ILE A 266 18.20 -1.12 -4.06
C ILE A 266 19.68 -1.43 -3.79
N ALA A 267 20.00 -2.38 -2.91
CA ALA A 267 21.38 -2.77 -2.61
C ALA A 267 22.04 -3.56 -3.76
N ALA A 268 21.30 -4.49 -4.38
CA ALA A 268 21.75 -5.30 -5.50
C ALA A 268 21.91 -4.51 -6.81
N PHE A 269 21.45 -3.25 -6.83
CA PHE A 269 21.51 -2.34 -7.98
C PHE A 269 22.87 -2.30 -8.66
N GLN A 270 23.95 -2.24 -7.88
CA GLN A 270 25.30 -2.11 -8.42
C GLN A 270 25.78 -3.38 -9.15
N PHE A 271 25.15 -4.53 -8.89
CA PHE A 271 25.63 -5.83 -9.36
C PHE A 271 24.79 -6.39 -10.51
N PHE A 272 23.46 -6.20 -10.52
CA PHE A 272 22.55 -6.85 -11.49
C PHE A 272 21.52 -5.91 -12.12
N PRO A 273 21.97 -4.92 -12.92
CA PRO A 273 21.10 -3.87 -13.44
C PRO A 273 19.97 -4.32 -14.37
N ASN A 274 20.19 -5.34 -15.22
CA ASN A 274 19.20 -5.77 -16.21
C ASN A 274 18.07 -6.60 -15.60
N LEU A 275 18.36 -7.37 -14.55
CA LEU A 275 17.36 -8.15 -13.81
C LEU A 275 16.42 -7.23 -13.02
N LEU A 276 16.91 -6.05 -12.66
CA LEU A 276 16.27 -5.14 -11.72
C LEU A 276 15.01 -4.47 -12.29
N THR A 277 14.97 -4.13 -13.57
CA THR A 277 13.78 -3.56 -14.23
C THR A 277 12.58 -4.50 -14.09
N LEU A 278 12.76 -5.79 -14.41
CA LEU A 278 11.72 -6.80 -14.27
C LEU A 278 11.26 -6.93 -12.81
N ILE A 279 12.22 -7.03 -11.89
CA ILE A 279 11.87 -7.23 -10.49
C ILE A 279 11.19 -5.99 -9.90
N LEU A 280 11.58 -4.77 -10.26
CA LEU A 280 10.93 -3.55 -9.76
C LEU A 280 9.47 -3.43 -10.23
N ASN A 281 9.17 -3.81 -11.47
CA ASN A 281 7.78 -3.84 -11.94
C ASN A 281 6.97 -4.94 -11.22
N LEU A 282 7.57 -6.10 -10.96
CA LEU A 282 6.96 -7.14 -10.13
C LEU A 282 6.74 -6.70 -8.68
N GLU A 283 7.67 -5.92 -8.13
CA GLU A 283 7.61 -5.37 -6.78
C GLU A 283 6.45 -4.38 -6.62
N MET A 284 6.23 -3.51 -7.60
CA MET A 284 5.08 -2.60 -7.64
C MET A 284 3.75 -3.36 -7.64
N LEU A 285 3.66 -4.43 -8.46
CA LEU A 285 2.48 -5.30 -8.50
C LEU A 285 2.28 -6.04 -7.17
N LEU A 286 3.37 -6.55 -6.58
CA LEU A 286 3.35 -7.24 -5.30
C LEU A 286 2.86 -6.28 -4.22
N GLN A 287 3.34 -5.04 -4.22
CA GLN A 287 2.95 -4.02 -3.25
C GLN A 287 1.47 -3.67 -3.31
N ASN A 288 0.90 -3.54 -4.51
CA ASN A 288 -0.54 -3.39 -4.65
C ASN A 288 -1.31 -4.57 -4.07
N THR A 289 -0.88 -5.78 -4.41
CA THR A 289 -1.52 -7.02 -3.94
C THR A 289 -1.42 -7.16 -2.41
N MET A 290 -0.36 -6.62 -1.79
CA MET A 290 -0.24 -6.56 -0.34
C MET A 290 -1.34 -5.72 0.29
N PHE A 291 -1.67 -4.54 -0.24
CA PHE A 291 -2.73 -3.70 0.33
C PHE A 291 -4.10 -4.38 0.30
N PHE A 292 -4.43 -5.05 -0.80
CA PHE A 292 -5.61 -5.93 -0.83
C PHE A 292 -5.57 -6.98 0.28
N SER A 293 -4.44 -7.67 0.44
CA SER A 293 -4.26 -8.72 1.45
C SER A 293 -4.46 -8.17 2.87
N LEU A 294 -3.91 -6.99 3.18
CA LEU A 294 -4.09 -6.32 4.48
C LEU A 294 -5.57 -6.02 4.77
N ASN A 295 -6.27 -5.50 3.76
CA ASN A 295 -7.69 -5.17 3.88
C ASN A 295 -8.52 -6.44 4.12
N LEU A 296 -8.25 -7.49 3.35
CA LEU A 296 -8.93 -8.77 3.44
C LEU A 296 -8.70 -9.44 4.80
N ILE A 297 -7.47 -9.42 5.31
CA ILE A 297 -7.11 -9.99 6.62
C ILE A 297 -7.84 -9.24 7.74
N SER A 298 -7.83 -7.91 7.70
CA SER A 298 -8.52 -7.08 8.69
C SER A 298 -10.03 -7.36 8.70
N ILE A 299 -10.64 -7.48 7.53
CA ILE A 299 -12.06 -7.85 7.37
C ILE A 299 -12.34 -9.27 7.90
N SER A 300 -11.48 -10.23 7.56
CA SER A 300 -11.69 -11.65 7.84
C SER A 300 -11.48 -12.00 9.31
N TYR A 301 -10.47 -11.41 9.95
CA TYR A 301 -10.14 -11.65 11.36
C TYR A 301 -11.04 -10.89 12.31
N LEU A 302 -11.39 -9.63 12.01
CA LEU A 302 -12.21 -8.81 12.91
C LEU A 302 -13.68 -9.22 12.82
N ARG A 303 -14.13 -9.97 13.82
CA ARG A 303 -15.50 -10.50 13.93
C ARG A 303 -16.60 -9.48 13.63
N PRO A 304 -16.58 -8.22 14.14
CA PRO A 304 -17.64 -7.24 13.84
C PRO A 304 -17.76 -6.93 12.35
N TYR A 305 -16.64 -6.91 11.63
CA TYR A 305 -16.59 -6.62 10.20
C TYR A 305 -17.08 -7.81 9.38
N ARG A 306 -16.60 -9.02 9.68
CA ARG A 306 -17.08 -10.26 9.07
C ARG A 306 -18.59 -10.44 9.24
N GLU A 307 -19.11 -10.25 10.45
CA GLU A 307 -20.56 -10.33 10.71
C GLU A 307 -21.36 -9.25 10.00
N ALA A 308 -20.80 -8.05 9.79
CA ALA A 308 -21.44 -7.01 9.02
C ALA A 308 -21.53 -7.39 7.52
N ILE A 309 -20.45 -7.92 6.94
CA ILE A 309 -20.45 -8.39 5.54
C ILE A 309 -21.43 -9.54 5.36
N VAL A 310 -21.38 -10.58 6.21
CA VAL A 310 -22.29 -11.73 6.10
C VAL A 310 -23.75 -11.28 6.17
N ARG A 311 -24.08 -10.32 7.05
CA ARG A 311 -25.43 -9.74 7.13
C ARG A 311 -25.80 -8.96 5.87
N PHE A 312 -24.87 -8.18 5.32
CA PHE A 312 -25.07 -7.43 4.09
C PHE A 312 -25.30 -8.39 2.90
N THR A 313 -24.43 -9.37 2.69
CA THR A 313 -24.56 -10.37 1.63
C THR A 313 -25.87 -11.14 1.74
N LYS A 314 -26.27 -11.60 2.95
CA LYS A 314 -27.56 -12.26 3.17
C LYS A 314 -28.75 -11.37 2.80
N ARG A 315 -28.69 -10.06 3.04
CA ARG A 315 -29.75 -9.12 2.64
C ARG A 315 -29.81 -8.96 1.13
N CYS A 316 -28.66 -8.80 0.47
CA CYS A 316 -28.58 -8.71 -1.00
C CYS A 316 -29.13 -9.97 -1.67
N CYS A 317 -28.72 -11.17 -1.23
CA CYS A 317 -29.23 -12.44 -1.77
C CYS A 317 -30.76 -12.55 -1.61
N ARG A 318 -31.31 -12.16 -0.46
CA ARG A 318 -32.77 -12.15 -0.25
C ARG A 318 -33.49 -11.16 -1.15
N SER A 319 -32.92 -9.98 -1.41
CA SER A 319 -33.53 -8.99 -2.31
C SER A 319 -33.52 -9.45 -3.77
N VAL A 320 -32.48 -10.17 -4.20
CA VAL A 320 -32.41 -10.74 -5.55
C VAL A 320 -33.43 -11.87 -5.71
N LEU A 321 -33.44 -12.84 -4.78
CA LEU A 321 -34.40 -13.96 -4.80
C LEU A 321 -35.88 -13.51 -4.76
N ARG A 322 -36.18 -12.42 -4.04
CA ARG A 322 -37.54 -11.87 -3.99
C ARG A 322 -37.96 -11.26 -5.33
N ARG A 323 -37.05 -10.59 -6.05
CA ARG A 323 -37.34 -10.06 -7.40
C ARG A 323 -37.65 -11.18 -8.39
N ASP A 324 -36.90 -12.28 -8.33
CA ASP A 324 -37.14 -13.43 -9.23
C ASP A 324 -38.50 -14.09 -8.96
N SER A 325 -38.99 -14.03 -7.72
CA SER A 325 -40.31 -14.56 -7.34
C SER A 325 -41.49 -13.68 -7.80
N GLU A 326 -41.26 -12.38 -8.00
CA GLU A 326 -42.28 -11.41 -8.44
C GLU A 326 -42.36 -11.29 -9.97
N VAL A 327 -41.32 -11.76 -10.70
CA VAL A 327 -41.24 -11.67 -12.18
C VAL A 327 -41.79 -12.90 -12.90
N THR A 328 -42.11 -13.99 -12.21
CA THR A 328 -42.86 -15.11 -12.80
C THR A 328 -44.34 -14.70 -12.88
N PRO A 329 -44.87 -14.28 -14.05
CA PRO A 329 -46.27 -13.93 -14.15
C PRO A 329 -47.06 -15.24 -14.05
N SER A 330 -48.17 -15.20 -13.32
CA SER A 330 -49.22 -16.20 -13.38
C SER A 330 -49.82 -16.28 -14.79
N GLN A 331 -49.08 -16.85 -15.74
CA GLN A 331 -49.60 -17.40 -17.00
C GLN A 331 -50.16 -18.79 -16.70
N ASP A 332 -51.27 -18.85 -15.97
CA ASP A 332 -52.14 -20.02 -15.94
C ASP A 332 -53.54 -19.62 -15.46
N ARG A 333 -54.11 -18.65 -16.16
CA ARG A 333 -55.57 -18.42 -16.19
C ARG A 333 -55.98 -18.08 -17.62
N THR A 334 -55.79 -19.05 -18.51
CA THR A 334 -56.50 -19.10 -19.79
C THR A 334 -57.36 -20.34 -19.81
N ASN A 335 -58.64 -20.11 -19.46
CA ASN A 335 -59.82 -20.66 -20.11
C ASN A 335 -59.98 -22.18 -20.18
N SER A 336 -60.61 -22.74 -19.14
CA SER A 336 -61.56 -23.84 -19.31
C SER A 336 -62.93 -23.24 -19.61
N TYR A 337 -63.30 -23.23 -20.88
CA TYR A 337 -64.69 -23.21 -21.36
C TYR A 337 -64.92 -24.44 -22.22
#